data_AF-A0A0F9EHW1-F1
#
_entry.id   AF-A0A0F9EHW1-F1
#
_cell.length_a   1.000
_cell.length_b   1.000
_cell.length_c   1.000
_cell.angle_alpha   90.00
_cell.angle_beta   90.00
_cell.angle_gamma   90.00
#
_symmetry.space_group_name_H-M   'P 1'
#
loop_
_entity.id
_entity.type
_entity.pdbx_description
1 polymer ?
#
loop_
_entity_poly.entity_id
_entity_poly.type
_entity_poly.pdbx_seq_one_letter_code
_entity_poly.pdbx_strand_id
1 'polypeptide(L)'
;MKLAMLFENEDKYLYHVTYTKNVPRIKEKGLLQFEPSNWIRGEGGKRYNEDAGIFAFEHPEDAFRWAFKMQWDMEDDNDISIIRLNIGEHWEDDPAGETMKWLYQTKGRSLRSRRNRKAEEIIDSFKFDDFGNPRDLGLSQEEWVDSIVKILSS
;
A
#
# COMPACT_ATOMS: atom_id res chain seq x y z
N MET A 1 30.94 -23.53 -9.42
CA MET A 1 30.54 -22.26 -8.78
C MET A 1 29.11 -21.92 -9.19
N LYS A 2 28.16 -21.96 -8.26
CA LYS A 2 26.87 -21.26 -8.39
C LYS A 2 26.23 -21.01 -7.01
N LEU A 3 27.10 -20.69 -6.04
CA LEU A 3 26.75 -20.49 -4.62
C LEU A 3 26.66 -19.00 -4.24
N ALA A 4 26.66 -18.09 -5.22
CA ALA A 4 26.85 -16.66 -4.98
C ALA A 4 25.87 -15.77 -5.78
N MET A 5 24.62 -16.21 -6.01
CA MET A 5 23.73 -15.46 -6.92
C MET A 5 22.29 -15.21 -6.47
N LEU A 6 21.91 -15.41 -5.21
CA LEU A 6 20.57 -14.97 -4.74
C LEU A 6 20.52 -14.49 -3.27
N PHE A 7 21.65 -14.17 -2.66
CA PHE A 7 21.68 -13.38 -1.42
C PHE A 7 21.76 -11.87 -1.71
N GLU A 8 21.17 -11.43 -2.83
CA GLU A 8 20.98 -10.01 -3.18
C GLU A 8 19.48 -9.68 -3.38
N ASN A 9 18.62 -10.23 -2.52
CA ASN A 9 17.33 -9.57 -2.24
C ASN A 9 17.51 -8.83 -0.91
N GLU A 10 18.26 -7.73 -0.96
CA GLU A 10 18.10 -6.67 0.04
C GLU A 10 16.61 -6.32 0.10
N ASP A 11 16.07 -6.24 1.30
CA ASP A 11 14.65 -6.41 1.64
C ASP A 11 13.70 -5.58 0.76
N LYS A 12 13.13 -6.19 -0.29
CA LYS A 12 12.07 -5.57 -1.06
C LYS A 12 10.76 -5.69 -0.29
N TYR A 13 10.40 -4.61 0.39
CA TYR A 13 9.11 -4.48 1.05
C TYR A 13 7.97 -4.36 0.04
N LEU A 14 6.77 -4.74 0.47
CA LEU A 14 5.52 -4.31 -0.15
C LEU A 14 4.80 -3.32 0.77
N TYR A 15 3.95 -2.51 0.17
CA TYR A 15 3.23 -1.43 0.85
C TYR A 15 1.73 -1.60 0.66
N HIS A 16 1.01 -1.89 1.74
CA HIS A 16 -0.45 -2.04 1.76
C HIS A 16 -1.10 -0.80 2.37
N VAL A 17 -2.06 -0.19 1.67
CA VAL A 17 -2.79 0.98 2.17
C VAL A 17 -4.13 0.57 2.77
N THR A 18 -4.45 1.07 3.97
CA THR A 18 -5.66 0.71 4.72
C THR A 18 -6.11 1.84 5.63
N TYR A 19 -7.29 1.71 6.24
CA TYR A 19 -7.69 2.61 7.33
C TYR A 19 -6.85 2.37 8.58
N THR A 20 -6.42 3.44 9.24
CA THR A 20 -5.62 3.40 10.48
C THR A 20 -6.29 2.56 11.57
N LYS A 21 -7.63 2.60 11.68
CA LYS A 21 -8.40 1.77 12.63
C LYS A 21 -8.19 0.26 12.46
N ASN A 22 -7.75 -0.20 11.29
CA ASN A 22 -7.47 -1.61 11.01
C ASN A 22 -6.06 -2.03 11.45
N VAL A 23 -5.14 -1.08 11.63
CA VAL A 23 -3.72 -1.36 11.91
C VAL A 23 -3.52 -2.23 13.16
N PRO A 24 -4.18 -1.99 14.32
CA PRO A 24 -4.00 -2.85 15.48
C PRO A 24 -4.38 -4.31 15.21
N ARG A 25 -5.50 -4.54 14.52
CA ARG A 25 -5.95 -5.89 14.14
C ARG A 25 -5.00 -6.53 13.14
N ILE A 26 -4.48 -5.78 12.18
CA ILE A 26 -3.55 -6.30 11.17
C ILE A 26 -2.23 -6.71 11.81
N LYS A 27 -1.72 -5.93 12.77
CA LYS A 27 -0.54 -6.31 13.56
C LYS A 27 -0.75 -7.58 14.38
N GLU A 28 -1.97 -7.81 14.86
CA GLU A 28 -2.31 -9.00 15.65
C GLU A 28 -2.56 -10.26 14.78
N LYS A 29 -3.28 -10.11 13.67
CA LYS A 29 -3.86 -11.24 12.90
C LYS A 29 -3.33 -11.36 11.48
N GLY A 30 -2.54 -10.40 11.02
CA GLY A 30 -2.15 -10.25 9.62
C GLY A 30 -3.27 -9.69 8.74
N LEU A 31 -3.07 -9.77 7.42
CA LEU A 31 -4.06 -9.35 6.43
C LEU A 31 -4.91 -10.55 6.05
N LEU A 32 -6.22 -10.45 6.24
CA LEU A 32 -7.17 -11.52 5.96
C LEU A 32 -7.95 -11.20 4.68
N GLN A 33 -8.15 -12.20 3.82
CA GLN A 33 -9.04 -12.08 2.66
C GLN A 33 -10.50 -11.95 3.11
N PHE A 34 -11.32 -11.42 2.20
CA PHE A 34 -12.78 -11.31 2.34
C PHE A 34 -13.26 -10.40 3.49
N GLU A 35 -12.38 -9.60 4.08
CA GLU A 35 -12.83 -8.40 4.79
C GLU A 35 -13.54 -7.48 3.77
N PRO A 36 -14.65 -6.83 4.13
CA PRO A 36 -15.39 -5.97 3.20
C PRO A 36 -14.46 -4.95 2.55
N SER A 37 -14.36 -4.97 1.22
CA SER A 37 -13.65 -3.92 0.49
C SER A 37 -14.36 -2.59 0.72
N ASN A 38 -13.59 -1.55 1.02
CA ASN A 38 -14.10 -0.20 1.27
C ASN A 38 -14.51 0.54 0.00
N TRP A 39 -14.38 -0.08 -1.18
CA TRP A 39 -14.53 0.60 -2.47
C TRP A 39 -15.78 0.14 -3.22
N ILE A 40 -16.83 0.96 -3.15
CA ILE A 40 -18.08 0.84 -3.90
C ILE A 40 -18.09 1.86 -5.05
N ARG A 41 -18.42 1.44 -6.27
CA ARG A 41 -18.63 2.31 -7.45
C ARG A 41 -19.99 3.00 -7.34
N GLY A 42 -19.99 4.28 -6.99
CA GLY A 42 -21.14 5.18 -7.07
C GLY A 42 -22.41 4.69 -6.34
N GLU A 43 -23.53 5.40 -6.56
CA GLU A 43 -24.86 4.96 -6.11
C GLU A 43 -25.29 3.72 -6.92
N GLY A 44 -24.93 2.53 -6.45
CA GLY A 44 -25.22 1.28 -7.16
C GLY A 44 -24.52 0.02 -6.63
N GLY A 45 -23.60 0.13 -5.67
CA GLY A 45 -23.14 -1.03 -4.89
C GLY A 45 -22.11 -1.95 -5.58
N LYS A 46 -21.70 -1.70 -6.83
CA LYS A 46 -20.71 -2.54 -7.51
C LYS A 46 -19.31 -2.26 -6.97
N ARG A 47 -18.62 -3.26 -6.43
CA ARG A 47 -17.25 -3.09 -5.91
C ARG A 47 -16.25 -2.98 -7.05
N TYR A 48 -15.18 -2.20 -6.87
CA TYR A 48 -14.10 -2.15 -7.86
C TYR A 48 -13.39 -3.51 -8.02
N ASN A 49 -13.36 -4.31 -6.95
CA ASN A 49 -12.83 -5.67 -6.94
C ASN A 49 -13.98 -6.64 -6.63
N GLU A 50 -14.46 -7.34 -7.66
CA GLU A 50 -15.47 -8.41 -7.52
C GLU A 50 -14.85 -9.68 -6.91
N ASP A 51 -13.56 -9.92 -7.17
CA ASP A 51 -12.80 -10.95 -6.49
C ASP A 51 -12.09 -10.40 -5.25
N ALA A 52 -12.21 -11.11 -4.11
CA ALA A 52 -11.43 -10.75 -2.93
C ALA A 52 -9.92 -10.90 -3.15
N GLY A 53 -9.16 -10.03 -2.52
CA GLY A 53 -7.71 -10.04 -2.57
C GLY A 53 -7.12 -9.02 -1.61
N ILE A 54 -5.88 -9.26 -1.22
CA ILE A 54 -5.06 -8.29 -0.50
C ILE A 54 -4.18 -7.62 -1.55
N PHE A 55 -4.16 -6.29 -1.56
CA PHE A 55 -3.46 -5.50 -2.58
C PHE A 55 -2.30 -4.75 -1.94
N ALA A 56 -1.17 -4.69 -2.63
CA ALA A 56 -0.01 -3.96 -2.17
C ALA A 56 0.79 -3.41 -3.36
N PHE A 57 1.61 -2.40 -3.11
CA PHE A 57 2.49 -1.80 -4.11
C PHE A 57 3.93 -2.23 -3.86
N GLU A 58 4.70 -2.39 -4.93
CA GLU A 58 6.16 -2.59 -4.85
C GLU A 58 6.90 -1.28 -4.57
N HIS A 59 6.35 -0.13 -4.97
CA HIS A 59 7.00 1.16 -4.83
C HIS A 59 6.31 2.01 -3.75
N PRO A 60 7.06 2.59 -2.79
CA PRO A 60 6.48 3.37 -1.70
C PRO A 60 5.72 4.61 -2.17
N GLU A 61 6.18 5.28 -3.22
CA GLU A 61 5.47 6.43 -3.80
C GLU A 61 4.09 6.08 -4.34
N ASP A 62 3.94 4.89 -4.95
CA ASP A 62 2.64 4.47 -5.47
C ASP A 62 1.67 4.24 -4.32
N ALA A 63 2.13 3.63 -3.23
CA ALA A 63 1.35 3.49 -1.99
C ALA A 63 1.00 4.83 -1.37
N PHE A 64 1.94 5.77 -1.32
CA PHE A 64 1.70 7.12 -0.81
C PHE A 64 0.65 7.88 -1.63
N ARG A 65 0.77 7.87 -2.96
CA ARG A 65 -0.23 8.47 -3.86
C ARG A 65 -1.61 7.82 -3.69
N TRP A 66 -1.65 6.52 -3.49
CA TRP A 66 -2.90 5.81 -3.22
C TRP A 66 -3.49 6.18 -1.85
N ALA A 67 -2.67 6.32 -0.82
CA ALA A 67 -3.09 6.80 0.50
C ALA A 67 -3.63 8.24 0.42
N PHE A 68 -2.96 9.13 -0.30
CA PHE A 68 -3.43 10.50 -0.58
C PHE A 68 -4.80 10.48 -1.26
N LYS A 69 -4.96 9.64 -2.30
CA LYS A 69 -6.24 9.49 -2.99
C LYS A 69 -7.34 8.97 -2.06
N MET A 70 -7.03 7.98 -1.22
CA MET A 70 -7.96 7.46 -0.21
C MET A 70 -8.39 8.54 0.78
N GLN A 71 -7.46 9.35 1.26
CA GLN A 71 -7.76 10.45 2.18
C GLN A 71 -8.69 11.48 1.52
N TRP A 72 -8.51 11.74 0.21
CA TRP A 72 -9.35 12.68 -0.54
C TRP A 72 -10.76 12.15 -0.85
N ASP A 73 -10.86 10.87 -1.21
CA ASP A 73 -12.13 10.27 -1.65
C ASP A 73 -13.07 9.89 -0.49
N MET A 74 -12.52 9.67 0.71
CA MET A 74 -13.27 9.18 1.86
C MET A 74 -13.76 10.36 2.72
N GLU A 75 -14.97 10.24 3.28
CA GLU A 75 -15.54 11.27 4.15
C GLU A 75 -14.67 11.55 5.38
N ASP A 76 -14.79 12.77 5.91
CA ASP A 76 -14.11 13.29 7.09
C ASP A 76 -14.20 12.27 8.26
N ASP A 77 -13.06 11.96 8.90
CA ASP A 77 -12.81 10.99 9.99
C ASP A 77 -12.14 9.66 9.61
N ASN A 78 -11.80 9.42 8.33
CA ASN A 78 -11.09 8.20 7.95
C ASN A 78 -9.57 8.40 7.83
N ASP A 79 -8.87 8.28 8.96
CA ASP A 79 -7.40 8.21 8.98
C ASP A 79 -6.89 7.05 8.09
N ILE A 80 -5.92 7.34 7.23
CA ILE A 80 -5.26 6.35 6.37
C ILE A 80 -3.88 5.97 6.94
N SER A 81 -3.51 4.70 6.80
CA SER A 81 -2.18 4.20 7.10
C SER A 81 -1.61 3.38 5.95
N ILE A 82 -0.28 3.43 5.82
CA ILE A 82 0.49 2.56 4.95
C ILE A 82 1.18 1.52 5.83
N ILE A 83 0.95 0.24 5.53
CA ILE A 83 1.58 -0.90 6.19
C ILE A 83 2.72 -1.40 5.32
N ARG A 84 3.89 -1.56 5.93
CA ARG A 84 5.04 -2.19 5.29
C ARG A 84 5.11 -3.65 5.68
N LEU A 85 5.31 -4.52 4.69
CA LEU A 85 5.37 -5.95 4.90
C LEU A 85 6.46 -6.58 4.06
N ASN A 86 6.98 -7.72 4.53
CA ASN A 86 7.87 -8.56 3.73
C ASN A 86 7.12 -9.07 2.49
N ILE A 87 7.77 -9.04 1.33
CA ILE A 87 7.17 -9.50 0.07
C ILE A 87 6.67 -10.94 0.20
N GLY A 88 7.43 -11.84 0.81
CA GLY A 88 7.07 -13.26 0.90
C GLY A 88 6.76 -13.89 -0.46
N GLU A 89 5.89 -14.90 -0.48
CA GLU A 89 5.51 -15.63 -1.70
C GLU A 89 4.03 -15.39 -2.07
N HIS A 90 3.61 -15.82 -3.26
CA HIS A 90 2.21 -15.82 -3.72
C HIS A 90 1.58 -14.42 -3.91
N TRP A 91 2.32 -13.56 -4.60
CA TRP A 91 1.81 -12.34 -5.21
C TRP A 91 1.69 -12.50 -6.72
N GLU A 92 0.59 -12.02 -7.25
CA GLU A 92 0.28 -11.98 -8.68
C GLU A 92 0.13 -10.51 -9.08
N ASP A 93 0.28 -10.18 -10.36
CA ASP A 93 -0.02 -8.82 -10.81
C ASP A 93 -1.49 -8.49 -10.53
N ASP A 94 -1.74 -7.28 -10.01
CA ASP A 94 -3.10 -6.78 -9.84
C ASP A 94 -3.79 -6.70 -11.22
N PRO A 95 -4.99 -7.28 -11.41
CA PRO A 95 -5.75 -7.12 -12.65
C PRO A 95 -5.99 -5.65 -13.06
N ALA A 96 -6.01 -4.71 -12.10
CA ALA A 96 -6.11 -3.29 -12.37
C ALA A 96 -4.75 -2.61 -12.64
N GLY A 97 -3.63 -3.33 -12.47
CA GLY A 97 -2.29 -2.76 -12.46
C GLY A 97 -1.87 -2.09 -13.76
N GLU A 98 -2.23 -2.65 -14.92
CA GLU A 98 -1.96 -1.99 -16.21
C GLU A 98 -2.73 -0.68 -16.37
N THR A 99 -3.99 -0.66 -15.93
CA THR A 99 -4.82 0.55 -15.96
C THR A 99 -4.26 1.60 -15.01
N MET A 100 -3.85 1.18 -13.81
CA MET A 100 -3.20 2.04 -12.83
C MET A 100 -1.91 2.64 -13.39
N LYS A 101 -1.08 1.83 -14.03
CA LYS A 101 0.16 2.28 -14.66
C LYS A 101 -0.09 3.30 -15.77
N TRP A 102 -1.09 3.07 -16.61
CA TRP A 102 -1.42 3.98 -17.71
C TRP A 102 -2.03 5.30 -17.22
N LEU A 103 -2.93 5.27 -16.24
CA LEU A 103 -3.62 6.47 -15.74
C LEU A 103 -2.77 7.29 -14.76
N TYR A 104 -2.00 6.63 -13.89
CA TYR A 104 -1.32 7.28 -12.76
C TYR A 104 0.21 7.24 -12.87
N GLN A 105 0.75 6.69 -13.97
CA GLN A 105 2.20 6.61 -14.23
C GLN A 105 2.96 6.01 -13.04
N THR A 106 2.47 4.87 -12.53
CA THR A 106 3.04 4.20 -11.35
C THR A 106 4.50 3.82 -11.57
N LYS A 107 5.30 3.92 -10.51
CA LYS A 107 6.75 3.63 -10.54
C LYS A 107 7.04 2.12 -10.42
N GLY A 108 6.20 1.38 -9.70
CA GLY A 108 6.28 -0.06 -9.51
C GLY A 108 5.02 -0.79 -9.95
N ARG A 109 4.98 -2.10 -9.65
CA ARG A 109 3.79 -2.92 -9.84
C ARG A 109 2.86 -2.81 -8.65
N SER A 110 1.56 -2.81 -8.93
CA SER A 110 0.54 -3.18 -7.95
C SER A 110 0.34 -4.70 -8.01
N LEU A 111 0.33 -5.33 -6.85
CA LEU A 111 0.24 -6.76 -6.69
C LEU A 111 -1.03 -7.13 -5.92
N ARG A 112 -1.51 -8.35 -6.18
CA ARG A 112 -2.63 -8.96 -5.49
C ARG A 112 -2.22 -10.30 -4.90
N SER A 113 -2.59 -10.55 -3.64
CA SER A 113 -2.54 -11.88 -3.04
C SER A 113 -3.94 -12.45 -2.86
N ARG A 114 -4.09 -13.71 -3.26
CA ARG A 114 -5.27 -14.57 -3.03
C ARG A 114 -5.07 -15.46 -1.79
N ARG A 115 -4.16 -15.08 -0.90
CA ARG A 115 -3.88 -15.75 0.37
C ARG A 115 -3.83 -14.71 1.48
N ASN A 116 -4.21 -15.12 2.69
CA ASN A 116 -4.00 -14.27 3.86
C ASN A 116 -2.49 -14.03 4.03
N ARG A 117 -2.13 -12.84 4.51
CA ARG A 117 -0.77 -12.51 4.94
C ARG A 117 -0.68 -12.67 6.45
N LYS A 118 0.39 -13.30 6.92
CA LYS A 118 0.52 -13.59 8.35
C LYS A 118 0.94 -12.32 9.12
N ALA A 119 0.66 -12.29 10.41
CA ALA A 119 1.03 -11.17 11.26
C ALA A 119 2.56 -10.94 11.29
N GLU A 120 3.35 -12.01 11.20
CA GLU A 120 4.82 -11.95 11.23
C GLU A 120 5.40 -11.35 9.95
N GLU A 121 4.60 -11.20 8.89
CA GLU A 121 5.02 -10.53 7.67
C GLU A 121 4.88 -9.00 7.78
N ILE A 122 4.15 -8.49 8.79
CA ILE A 122 3.94 -7.07 9.03
C ILE A 122 5.14 -6.50 9.78
N ILE A 123 5.79 -5.50 9.21
CA ILE A 123 7.00 -4.89 9.77
C ILE A 123 6.61 -3.69 10.62
N ASP A 124 5.95 -2.71 10.02
CA ASP A 124 5.53 -1.47 10.66
C ASP A 124 4.36 -0.81 9.91
N SER A 125 4.00 0.39 10.35
CA SER A 125 2.88 1.16 9.82
C SER A 125 3.14 2.66 9.98
N PHE A 126 2.78 3.43 8.96
CA PHE A 126 2.91 4.88 8.93
C PHE A 126 1.53 5.50 8.76
N LYS A 127 1.13 6.41 9.66
CA LYS A 127 -0.11 7.17 9.44
C LYS A 127 0.15 8.23 8.40
N PHE A 128 -0.83 8.45 7.52
CA PHE A 128 -0.71 9.41 6.45
C PHE A 128 -0.49 10.83 6.97
N ASP A 129 -1.24 11.23 8.01
CA ASP A 129 -1.15 12.57 8.59
C ASP A 129 0.21 12.86 9.27
N ASP A 130 0.95 11.82 9.66
CA ASP A 130 2.30 11.98 10.24
C ASP A 130 3.31 12.50 9.20
N PHE A 131 2.98 12.44 7.90
CA PHE A 131 3.80 13.01 6.83
C PHE A 131 3.62 14.54 6.67
N GLY A 132 2.64 15.14 7.34
CA GLY A 132 2.35 16.58 7.28
C GLY A 132 1.92 17.06 5.90
N ASN A 133 2.08 18.37 5.66
CA ASN A 133 1.80 19.02 4.38
C ASN A 133 3.07 19.73 3.88
N PRO A 134 3.40 19.66 2.58
CA PRO A 134 4.61 20.28 2.01
C PRO A 134 4.70 21.78 2.34
N ARG A 135 3.58 22.49 2.37
CA ARG A 135 3.53 23.92 2.69
C ARG A 135 4.02 24.21 4.11
N ASP A 136 3.57 23.43 5.09
CA ASP A 136 3.89 23.64 6.50
C ASP A 136 5.33 23.24 6.81
N LEU A 137 5.87 22.31 6.01
CA LEU A 137 7.26 21.86 6.08
C LEU A 137 8.22 22.77 5.28
N GLY A 138 7.71 23.73 4.51
CA GLY A 138 8.53 24.59 3.65
C GLY A 138 9.21 23.85 2.50
N LEU A 139 8.63 22.73 2.05
CA LEU A 139 9.15 21.89 0.98
C LEU A 139 8.38 22.11 -0.32
N SER A 140 9.04 21.93 -1.46
CA SER A 140 8.33 21.67 -2.71
C SER A 140 7.59 20.33 -2.64
N GLN A 141 6.62 20.13 -3.54
CA GLN A 141 5.89 18.87 -3.61
C GLN A 141 6.81 17.69 -3.94
N GLU A 142 7.83 17.90 -4.77
CA GLU A 142 8.82 16.89 -5.13
C GLU A 142 9.68 16.51 -3.92
N GLU A 143 10.25 17.49 -3.23
CA GLU A 143 11.06 17.25 -2.02
C GLU A 143 10.25 16.55 -0.91
N TRP A 144 8.97 16.90 -0.77
CA TRP A 144 8.09 16.25 0.17
C TRP A 144 7.86 14.77 -0.17
N VAL A 145 7.51 14.47 -1.43
CA VAL A 145 7.34 13.08 -1.90
C VAL A 145 8.64 12.29 -1.73
N ASP A 146 9.78 12.85 -2.09
CA ASP A 146 11.09 12.20 -1.94
C ASP A 146 11.42 11.92 -0.47
N SER A 147 11.10 12.83 0.44
CA SER A 147 11.28 12.63 1.88
C SER A 147 10.45 11.46 2.41
N ILE A 148 9.20 11.33 1.94
CA ILE A 148 8.30 10.24 2.33
C ILE A 148 8.76 8.91 1.75
N VAL A 149 9.17 8.89 0.48
CA VAL A 149 9.75 7.70 -0.16
C VAL A 149 10.95 7.20 0.63
N LYS A 150 11.81 8.12 1.10
CA LYS A 150 12.96 7.78 1.95
C LYS A 150 12.54 7.19 3.30
N ILE A 151 11.54 7.76 3.96
CA ILE A 151 10.99 7.23 5.24
C ILE A 151 10.40 5.83 5.04
N LEU A 152 9.63 5.62 3.97
CA LEU A 152 8.99 4.33 3.70
C LEU A 152 10.01 3.25 3.31
N SER A 153 11.15 3.65 2.73
CA SER A 153 12.20 2.72 2.27
C SER A 153 13.28 2.44 3.31
N SER A 154 13.32 3.17 4.44
CA SER A 154 14.36 3.04 5.48
C SER A 154 14.10 1.91 6.46
#